data_AF-C8VXN9-F1
#
_entry.id   AF-C8VXN9-F1
#
_cell.length_a   1.000
_cell.length_b   1.000
_cell.length_c   1.000
_cell.angle_alpha   90.00
_cell.angle_beta   90.00
_cell.angle_gamma   90.00
#
_symmetry.space_group_name_H-M   'P 1'
#
loop_
_entity.id
_entity.type
_entity.pdbx_description
1 polymer ?
#
loop_
_entity_poly.entity_id
_entity_poly.type
_entity_poly.pdbx_seq_one_letter_code
_entity_poly.pdbx_strand_id
1 'polypeptide(L)'
;MLDRQQRRQRLNILEKRMLLYKELKVMRSLDENEMETYVADLRELTKLQRIDRSEADVLYFMYEYFSDNRNPKNEQNLIPAGVDIEDAPTFHQDLCAILDEVSNTKPTARIGWAAPRGHAKSAYLSNCFPVHQIVFRKRRYILVISETDTSAKKFIEWISLQLKFNQKLRDDFGEILSTRKALNERDNQEAFLTKTGILVEAASMGKQLRGKRNGSYRPDLVICDDLESAKNTNTPELRDKNLHWFP
;
A
#
# COMPACT_ATOMS: atom_id res chain seq x y z
N MET A 1 3.54 -15.65 3.91
CA MET A 1 4.53 -14.62 3.56
C MET A 1 5.62 -14.67 4.62
N LEU A 2 6.88 -14.72 4.20
CA LEU A 2 8.03 -14.64 5.10
C LEU A 2 8.05 -13.26 5.78
N ASP A 3 8.39 -13.21 7.07
CA ASP A 3 8.72 -11.94 7.70
C ASP A 3 10.02 -11.35 7.09
N ARG A 4 10.34 -10.10 7.42
CA ARG A 4 11.50 -9.40 6.85
C ARG A 4 12.83 -10.12 7.11
N GLN A 5 13.02 -10.69 8.29
CA GLN A 5 14.27 -11.38 8.64
C GLN A 5 14.38 -12.70 7.86
N GLN A 6 13.32 -13.49 7.84
CA GLN A 6 13.23 -14.73 7.08
C GLN A 6 13.43 -14.49 5.58
N ARG A 7 12.81 -13.42 5.05
CA ARG A 7 12.94 -13.05 3.63
C ARG A 7 14.38 -12.69 3.27
N ARG A 8 15.07 -11.91 4.11
CA ARG A 8 16.49 -11.56 3.89
C ARG A 8 17.42 -12.76 3.99
N GLN A 9 17.15 -13.68 4.91
CA GLN A 9 17.89 -14.95 4.97
C GLN A 9 17.69 -15.77 3.69
N ARG A 10 16.45 -15.86 3.19
CA ARG A 10 16.15 -16.55 1.92
C ARG A 10 16.83 -15.89 0.73
N LEU A 11 16.83 -14.55 0.66
CA LEU A 11 17.56 -13.78 -0.35
C LEU A 11 19.04 -14.12 -0.38
N ASN A 12 19.71 -14.09 0.78
CA ASN A 12 21.14 -14.43 0.88
C ASN A 12 21.44 -15.86 0.37
N ILE A 13 20.54 -16.82 0.64
CA ILE A 13 20.68 -18.19 0.14
C ILE A 13 20.54 -18.23 -1.38
N LEU A 14 19.53 -17.55 -1.93
CA LEU A 14 19.28 -17.50 -3.38
C LEU A 14 20.42 -16.80 -4.13
N GLU A 15 20.96 -15.71 -3.59
CA GLU A 15 22.10 -14.99 -4.18
C GLU A 15 23.35 -15.86 -4.23
N LYS A 16 23.65 -16.59 -3.14
CA LYS A 16 24.74 -17.58 -3.13
C LYS A 16 24.52 -18.68 -4.17
N ARG A 17 23.30 -19.18 -4.31
CA ARG A 17 22.95 -20.16 -5.35
C ARG A 17 23.17 -19.59 -6.75
N MET A 18 22.78 -18.33 -7.01
CA MET A 18 23.01 -17.68 -8.30
C MET A 18 24.49 -17.59 -8.67
N LEU A 19 25.36 -17.31 -7.70
CA LEU A 19 26.81 -17.33 -7.90
C LEU A 19 27.31 -18.74 -8.28
N LEU A 20 26.87 -19.77 -7.56
CA LEU A 20 27.21 -21.16 -7.86
C LEU A 20 26.75 -21.59 -9.26
N TYR A 21 25.54 -21.22 -9.68
CA TYR A 21 25.08 -21.51 -11.04
C TYR A 21 25.90 -20.78 -12.10
N LYS A 22 26.35 -19.55 -11.83
CA LYS A 22 27.20 -18.80 -12.74
C LYS A 22 28.55 -19.49 -12.91
N GLU A 23 29.14 -19.98 -11.83
CA GLU A 23 30.40 -20.76 -11.85
C GLU A 23 30.21 -22.10 -12.59
N LEU A 24 29.14 -22.83 -12.28
CA LEU A 24 28.81 -24.10 -12.94
C LEU A 24 28.65 -23.92 -14.45
N LYS A 25 27.94 -22.87 -14.91
CA LYS A 25 27.73 -22.56 -16.33
C LYS A 25 29.03 -22.23 -17.08
N VAL A 26 30.07 -21.78 -16.39
CA VAL A 26 31.41 -21.57 -16.99
C VAL A 26 32.14 -22.91 -17.16
N MET A 27 31.95 -23.84 -16.23
CA MET A 27 32.62 -25.14 -16.25
C MET A 27 31.92 -26.16 -17.17
N ARG A 28 30.59 -26.17 -17.19
CA ARG A 28 29.78 -27.07 -18.02
C ARG A 28 28.36 -26.54 -18.23
N SER A 29 27.66 -27.13 -19.21
CA SER A 29 26.21 -26.97 -19.31
C SER A 29 25.51 -27.57 -18.09
N LEU A 30 24.46 -26.89 -17.64
CA LEU A 30 23.54 -27.42 -16.63
C LEU A 30 22.66 -28.51 -17.25
N ASP A 31 22.37 -29.55 -16.49
CA ASP A 31 21.38 -30.54 -16.89
C ASP A 31 19.94 -29.99 -16.76
N GLU A 32 18.94 -30.77 -17.18
CA GLU A 32 17.54 -30.34 -17.19
C GLU A 32 17.03 -29.99 -15.78
N ASN A 33 17.36 -30.81 -14.77
CA ASN A 33 16.92 -30.58 -13.39
C ASN A 33 17.59 -29.35 -12.77
N GLU A 34 18.88 -29.17 -13.06
CA GLU A 34 19.65 -27.99 -12.64
C GLU A 34 19.12 -26.72 -13.29
N MET A 35 18.75 -26.76 -14.56
CA MET A 35 18.14 -25.64 -15.28
C MET A 35 16.77 -25.28 -14.72
N GLU A 36 15.90 -26.26 -14.46
CA GLU A 36 14.60 -26.02 -13.83
C GLU A 36 14.76 -25.36 -12.46
N THR A 37 15.67 -25.88 -11.65
CA THR A 37 15.95 -25.34 -10.31
C THR A 37 16.53 -23.93 -10.40
N TYR A 38 17.45 -23.67 -11.32
CA TYR A 38 18.00 -22.34 -11.58
C TYR A 38 16.89 -21.33 -11.94
N VAL A 39 15.98 -21.70 -12.84
CA VAL A 39 14.87 -20.84 -13.25
C VAL A 39 13.90 -20.58 -12.08
N ALA A 40 13.60 -21.60 -11.28
CA ALA A 40 12.76 -21.46 -10.09
C ALA A 40 13.40 -20.51 -9.05
N ASP A 41 14.69 -20.70 -8.76
CA ASP A 41 15.43 -19.86 -7.82
C ASP A 41 15.51 -18.41 -8.31
N LEU A 42 15.74 -18.18 -9.62
CA LEU A 42 15.80 -16.84 -10.21
C LEU A 42 14.45 -16.12 -10.13
N ARG A 43 13.34 -16.83 -10.39
CA ARG A 43 11.99 -16.30 -10.23
C ARG A 43 11.71 -15.93 -8.78
N GLU A 44 12.07 -16.80 -7.84
CA GLU A 44 11.91 -16.54 -6.41
C GLU A 44 12.77 -15.35 -5.96
N LEU A 45 14.03 -15.28 -6.38
CA LEU A 45 14.95 -14.20 -6.07
C LEU A 45 14.37 -12.85 -6.52
N THR A 46 13.95 -12.77 -7.78
CA THR A 46 13.38 -11.55 -8.38
C THR A 46 12.16 -11.08 -7.59
N LYS A 47 11.27 -12.03 -7.24
CA LYS A 47 10.09 -11.78 -6.42
C LYS A 47 10.44 -11.26 -5.02
N LEU A 48 11.35 -11.92 -4.32
CA LEU A 48 11.71 -11.55 -2.95
C LEU A 48 12.48 -10.23 -2.90
N GLN A 49 13.32 -9.91 -3.89
CA GLN A 49 14.02 -8.63 -3.97
C GLN A 49 13.02 -7.48 -4.14
N ARG A 50 12.05 -7.65 -5.04
CA ARG A 50 10.94 -6.71 -5.21
C ARG A 50 10.17 -6.49 -3.92
N ILE A 51 9.76 -7.57 -3.25
CA ILE A 51 9.00 -7.49 -1.99
C ILE A 51 9.85 -6.84 -0.88
N ASP A 52 11.14 -7.17 -0.76
CA ASP A 52 12.00 -6.60 0.29
C ASP A 52 12.21 -5.10 0.12
N ARG A 53 12.48 -4.65 -1.11
CA ARG A 53 12.61 -3.23 -1.41
C ARG A 53 11.30 -2.49 -1.13
N SER A 54 10.19 -3.04 -1.60
CA SER A 54 8.86 -2.47 -1.44
C SER A 54 8.43 -2.25 0.01
N GLU A 55 8.98 -2.99 0.98
CA GLU A 55 8.62 -2.80 2.38
C GLU A 55 9.14 -1.47 2.97
N ALA A 56 10.25 -0.96 2.45
CA ALA A 56 10.95 0.22 3.00
C ALA A 56 11.10 1.38 2.01
N ASP A 57 10.68 1.20 0.77
CA ASP A 57 10.68 2.18 -0.31
C ASP A 57 9.25 2.28 -0.83
N VAL A 58 8.44 3.13 -0.17
CA VAL A 58 7.03 3.31 -0.50
C VAL A 58 6.87 3.85 -1.93
N LEU A 59 7.80 4.68 -2.41
CA LEU A 59 7.76 5.18 -3.79
C LEU A 59 7.91 4.02 -4.77
N TYR A 60 8.91 3.16 -4.57
CA TYR A 60 9.10 1.97 -5.38
C TYR A 60 7.88 1.05 -5.34
N PHE A 61 7.29 0.82 -4.16
CA PHE A 61 6.05 0.04 -4.06
C PHE A 61 4.93 0.63 -4.93
N MET A 62 4.78 1.97 -4.96
CA MET A 62 3.73 2.60 -5.76
C MET A 62 3.92 2.33 -7.25
N TYR A 63 5.13 2.56 -7.76
CA TYR A 63 5.46 2.32 -9.16
C TYR A 63 5.39 0.84 -9.51
N GLU A 64 5.88 -0.03 -8.65
CA GLU A 64 5.97 -1.46 -8.93
C GLU A 64 4.59 -2.14 -9.05
N TYR A 65 3.61 -1.73 -8.23
CA TYR A 65 2.30 -2.39 -8.18
C TYR A 65 1.15 -1.58 -8.81
N PHE A 66 1.30 -0.27 -9.05
CA PHE A 66 0.22 0.59 -9.54
C PHE A 66 0.61 1.47 -10.75
N SER A 67 1.70 1.13 -11.46
CA SER A 67 2.04 1.74 -12.76
C SER A 67 1.75 0.82 -13.94
N ASP A 68 1.38 1.43 -15.07
CA ASP A 68 1.22 0.69 -16.33
C ASP A 68 2.52 0.08 -16.82
N ASN A 69 3.66 0.76 -16.61
CA ASN A 69 4.97 0.27 -17.02
C ASN A 69 5.36 -1.03 -16.30
N ARG A 70 5.11 -1.12 -14.98
CA ARG A 70 5.55 -2.26 -14.15
C ARG A 70 4.43 -3.27 -13.85
N ASN A 71 3.17 -2.89 -14.04
CA ASN A 71 2.01 -3.76 -13.82
C ASN A 71 0.93 -3.56 -14.90
N PRO A 72 1.24 -3.81 -16.18
CA PRO A 72 0.35 -3.50 -17.32
C PRO A 72 -0.97 -4.30 -17.33
N LYS A 73 -1.04 -5.38 -16.54
CA LYS A 73 -2.25 -6.21 -16.43
C LYS A 73 -3.26 -5.66 -15.40
N ASN A 74 -2.90 -4.64 -14.63
CA ASN A 74 -3.78 -4.04 -13.64
C ASN A 74 -4.55 -2.87 -14.27
N GLU A 75 -5.84 -3.06 -14.51
CA GLU A 75 -6.69 -2.09 -15.22
C GLU A 75 -6.87 -0.74 -14.50
N GLN A 76 -6.62 -0.70 -13.19
CA GLN A 76 -6.85 0.48 -12.34
C GLN A 76 -5.55 1.08 -11.81
N ASN A 77 -4.48 1.01 -12.60
CA ASN A 77 -3.24 1.72 -12.31
C ASN A 77 -3.49 3.23 -12.17
N LEU A 78 -2.74 3.86 -11.27
CA LEU A 78 -2.82 5.30 -11.02
C LEU A 78 -1.63 6.05 -11.63
N ILE A 79 -0.57 5.33 -12.00
CA ILE A 79 0.62 5.88 -12.65
C ILE A 79 0.59 5.45 -14.12
N PRO A 80 0.43 6.39 -15.08
CA PRO A 80 0.22 6.07 -16.48
C PRO A 80 1.49 5.50 -17.15
N ALA A 81 1.31 4.92 -18.33
CA ALA A 81 2.43 4.48 -19.16
C ALA A 81 3.36 5.64 -19.54
N GLY A 82 4.65 5.33 -19.72
CA GLY A 82 5.66 6.30 -20.14
C GLY A 82 6.29 7.14 -19.03
N VAL A 83 5.98 6.85 -17.76
CA VAL A 83 6.69 7.40 -16.59
C VAL A 83 7.20 6.26 -15.71
N ASP A 84 8.47 6.30 -15.31
CA ASP A 84 9.04 5.35 -14.34
C ASP A 84 9.44 6.06 -13.04
N ILE A 85 9.93 5.29 -12.06
CA ILE A 85 10.32 5.81 -10.75
C ILE A 85 11.43 6.85 -10.84
N GLU A 86 12.29 6.74 -11.85
CA GLU A 86 13.36 7.70 -12.15
C GLU A 86 12.81 9.05 -12.62
N ASP A 87 11.60 9.07 -13.19
CA ASP A 87 10.89 10.27 -13.62
C ASP A 87 9.98 10.84 -12.53
N ALA A 88 9.94 10.20 -11.34
CA ALA A 88 9.04 10.61 -10.27
C ALA A 88 9.29 12.07 -9.88
N PRO A 89 8.27 12.94 -9.95
CA PRO A 89 8.39 14.32 -9.50
C PRO A 89 8.91 14.40 -8.06
N THR A 90 9.73 15.40 -7.75
CA THR A 90 10.27 15.62 -6.39
C THR A 90 9.16 15.63 -5.33
N PHE A 91 7.99 16.18 -5.68
CA PHE A 91 6.81 16.15 -4.81
C PHE A 91 6.37 14.73 -4.39
N HIS A 92 6.40 13.75 -5.29
CA HIS A 92 6.08 12.36 -4.95
C HIS A 92 7.21 11.71 -4.16
N GLN A 93 8.46 12.04 -4.46
CA GLN A 93 9.62 11.58 -3.67
C GLN A 93 9.52 12.07 -2.22
N ASP A 94 9.27 13.36 -2.00
CA ASP A 94 9.15 13.97 -0.67
C ASP A 94 7.97 13.39 0.12
N LEU A 95 6.80 13.27 -0.55
CA LEU A 95 5.63 12.66 0.07
C LEU A 95 5.91 11.21 0.47
N CYS A 96 6.50 10.40 -0.41
CA CYS A 96 6.82 9.01 -0.12
C CYS A 96 7.88 8.87 0.97
N ALA A 97 8.88 9.76 1.03
CA ALA A 97 9.88 9.76 2.10
C ALA A 97 9.24 10.01 3.49
N ILE A 98 8.28 10.94 3.57
CA ILE A 98 7.49 11.16 4.79
C ILE A 98 6.66 9.92 5.14
N LEU A 99 6.01 9.31 4.14
CA LEU A 99 5.23 8.09 4.34
C LEU A 99 6.10 6.91 4.79
N ASP A 100 7.33 6.80 4.30
CA ASP A 100 8.31 5.82 4.75
C ASP A 100 8.70 6.03 6.21
N GLU A 101 8.90 7.28 6.63
CA GLU A 101 9.18 7.62 8.03
C GLU A 101 8.02 7.17 8.95
N VAL A 102 6.77 7.51 8.58
CA VAL A 102 5.55 7.11 9.32
C VAL A 102 5.39 5.59 9.35
N SER A 103 5.68 4.93 8.24
CA SER A 103 5.53 3.49 8.07
C SER A 103 6.52 2.71 8.94
N ASN A 104 7.77 3.18 9.01
CA ASN A 104 8.90 2.39 9.51
C ASN A 104 9.50 2.87 10.84
N THR A 105 9.46 4.17 11.13
CA THR A 105 10.24 4.75 12.24
C THR A 105 9.41 5.52 13.25
N LYS A 106 8.42 6.31 12.79
CA LYS A 106 7.56 7.13 13.64
C LYS A 106 6.08 6.83 13.37
N PRO A 107 5.58 5.65 13.79
CA PRO A 107 4.21 5.21 13.50
C PRO A 107 3.11 6.09 14.07
N THR A 108 3.42 6.90 15.10
CA THR A 108 2.48 7.84 15.73
C THR A 108 2.68 9.29 15.27
N ALA A 109 3.49 9.54 14.24
CA ALA A 109 3.71 10.88 13.73
C ALA A 109 2.40 11.49 13.19
N ARG A 110 2.23 12.80 13.41
CA ARG A 110 1.11 13.59 12.92
C ARG A 110 1.65 14.54 11.85
N ILE A 111 1.22 14.36 10.61
CA ILE A 111 1.71 15.12 9.47
C ILE A 111 0.55 15.85 8.82
N GLY A 112 0.70 17.16 8.68
CA GLY A 112 -0.09 17.97 7.76
C GLY A 112 0.71 18.23 6.51
N TRP A 113 0.17 17.89 5.34
CA TRP A 113 0.78 18.17 4.05
C TRP A 113 -0.20 18.92 3.17
N ALA A 114 0.01 20.22 3.03
CA ALA A 114 -0.76 21.09 2.16
C ALA A 114 -0.11 21.12 0.77
N ALA A 115 -0.88 20.79 -0.25
CA ALA A 115 -0.41 20.78 -1.64
C ALA A 115 -1.50 21.30 -2.58
N PRO A 116 -1.14 21.93 -3.72
CA PRO A 116 -2.13 22.33 -4.71
C PRO A 116 -2.90 21.14 -5.30
N ARG A 117 -4.06 21.43 -5.90
CA ARG A 117 -4.80 20.43 -6.69
C ARG A 117 -3.99 20.01 -7.92
N GLY A 118 -4.16 18.76 -8.37
CA GLY A 118 -3.51 18.25 -9.59
C GLY A 118 -2.18 17.53 -9.38
N HIS A 119 -1.65 17.45 -8.15
CA HIS A 119 -0.38 16.75 -7.85
C HIS A 119 -0.54 15.26 -7.49
N ALA A 120 -1.70 14.65 -7.75
CA ALA A 120 -2.01 13.25 -7.46
C ALA A 120 -1.80 12.81 -5.99
N LYS A 121 -1.88 13.74 -5.02
CA LYS A 121 -1.70 13.43 -3.59
C LYS A 121 -2.61 12.29 -3.10
N SER A 122 -3.90 12.34 -3.45
CA SER A 122 -4.88 11.31 -3.08
C SER A 122 -4.54 9.93 -3.63
N ALA A 123 -3.94 9.86 -4.83
CA ALA A 123 -3.52 8.60 -5.43
C ALA A 123 -2.44 7.92 -4.57
N TYR A 124 -1.46 8.68 -4.08
CA TYR A 124 -0.40 8.13 -3.25
C TYR A 124 -0.85 7.93 -1.79
N LEU A 125 -1.45 8.94 -1.18
CA LEU A 125 -1.78 8.97 0.26
C LEU A 125 -3.03 8.15 0.62
N SER A 126 -4.12 8.29 -0.14
CA SER A 126 -5.44 7.75 0.23
C SER A 126 -5.75 6.42 -0.44
N ASN A 127 -5.06 6.11 -1.54
CA ASN A 127 -5.21 4.89 -2.31
C ASN A 127 -4.05 3.92 -2.08
N CYS A 128 -2.86 4.21 -2.62
CA CYS A 128 -1.76 3.23 -2.63
C CYS A 128 -1.15 2.98 -1.24
N PHE A 129 -1.01 4.02 -0.40
CA PHE A 129 -0.39 3.88 0.92
C PHE A 129 -1.15 2.94 1.87
N PRO A 130 -2.49 3.00 2.01
CA PRO A 130 -3.23 1.96 2.73
C PRO A 130 -2.92 0.54 2.26
N VAL A 131 -2.84 0.30 0.94
CA VAL A 131 -2.50 -1.02 0.41
C VAL A 131 -1.12 -1.46 0.91
N HIS A 132 -0.11 -0.58 0.85
CA HIS A 132 1.22 -0.84 1.40
C HIS A 132 1.15 -1.26 2.88
N GLN A 133 0.44 -0.48 3.71
CA GLN A 133 0.33 -0.76 5.14
C GLN A 133 -0.38 -2.10 5.43
N ILE A 134 -1.33 -2.49 4.58
CA ILE A 134 -2.07 -3.75 4.68
C ILE A 134 -1.18 -4.94 4.30
N VAL A 135 -0.55 -4.91 3.13
CA VAL A 135 0.17 -6.08 2.60
C VAL A 135 1.42 -6.41 3.43
N PHE A 136 2.07 -5.40 4.00
CA PHE A 136 3.17 -5.56 4.94
C PHE A 136 2.72 -5.66 6.41
N ARG A 137 1.40 -5.65 6.68
CA ARG A 137 0.81 -5.81 8.02
C ARG A 137 1.34 -4.82 9.06
N LYS A 138 1.63 -3.59 8.61
CA LYS A 138 2.20 -2.53 9.45
C LYS A 138 1.18 -1.80 10.31
N ARG A 139 -0.11 -2.02 10.04
CA ARG A 139 -1.25 -1.42 10.73
C ARG A 139 -2.33 -2.47 10.96
N ARG A 140 -3.16 -2.26 11.99
CA ARG A 140 -4.26 -3.16 12.40
C ARG A 140 -5.62 -2.53 12.15
N TYR A 141 -5.70 -1.22 12.13
CA TYR A 141 -6.94 -0.50 11.88
C TYR A 141 -6.68 0.85 11.19
N ILE A 142 -6.99 0.90 9.90
CA ILE A 142 -6.85 2.08 9.05
C ILE A 142 -8.21 2.78 8.94
N LEU A 143 -8.23 4.08 9.23
CA LEU A 143 -9.39 4.94 9.05
C LEU A 143 -9.10 5.96 7.94
N VAL A 144 -9.91 5.95 6.88
CA VAL A 144 -9.81 6.91 5.77
C VAL A 144 -10.94 7.93 5.91
N ILE A 145 -10.56 9.19 6.11
CA ILE A 145 -11.46 10.32 6.32
C ILE A 145 -11.39 11.25 5.11
N SER A 146 -12.55 11.64 4.60
CA SER A 146 -12.65 12.70 3.60
C SER A 146 -13.74 13.71 3.96
N GLU A 147 -13.85 14.82 3.23
CA GLU A 147 -14.94 15.78 3.39
C GLU A 147 -16.30 15.07 3.32
N THR A 148 -16.50 14.26 2.29
CA THR A 148 -17.77 13.56 2.06
C THR A 148 -17.65 12.06 2.29
N ASP A 149 -18.75 11.47 2.76
CA ASP A 149 -18.88 10.02 2.93
C ASP A 149 -18.64 9.29 1.60
N THR A 150 -19.17 9.83 0.50
CA THR A 150 -18.99 9.26 -0.84
C THR A 150 -17.52 9.22 -1.27
N SER A 151 -16.74 10.27 -1.01
CA SER A 151 -15.31 10.30 -1.34
C SER A 151 -14.53 9.26 -0.53
N ALA A 152 -14.75 9.19 0.77
CA ALA A 152 -14.09 8.20 1.63
C ALA A 152 -14.42 6.76 1.21
N LYS A 153 -15.69 6.50 0.85
CA LYS A 153 -16.14 5.19 0.34
C LYS A 153 -15.45 4.78 -0.96
N LYS A 154 -15.24 5.73 -1.88
CA LYS A 154 -14.51 5.47 -3.14
C LYS A 154 -13.05 5.07 -2.91
N PHE A 155 -12.37 5.68 -1.94
CA PHE A 155 -11.00 5.30 -1.60
C PHE A 155 -10.93 3.86 -1.08
N ILE A 156 -11.77 3.49 -0.11
CA ILE A 156 -11.76 2.13 0.44
C ILE A 156 -12.24 1.09 -0.57
N GLU A 157 -13.13 1.46 -1.49
CA GLU A 157 -13.54 0.61 -2.61
C GLU A 157 -12.35 0.34 -3.54
N TRP A 158 -11.62 1.37 -3.96
CA TRP A 158 -10.43 1.21 -4.80
C TRP A 158 -9.37 0.32 -4.11
N ILE A 159 -9.09 0.55 -2.82
CA ILE A 159 -8.16 -0.29 -2.03
C ILE A 159 -8.62 -1.75 -2.01
N SER A 160 -9.91 -1.98 -1.77
CA SER A 160 -10.51 -3.32 -1.73
C SER A 160 -10.39 -4.02 -3.09
N LEU A 161 -10.62 -3.31 -4.20
CA LEU A 161 -10.47 -3.83 -5.55
C LEU A 161 -9.02 -4.22 -5.85
N GLN A 162 -8.05 -3.39 -5.46
CA GLN A 162 -6.63 -3.74 -5.62
C GLN A 162 -6.26 -5.03 -4.88
N LEU A 163 -6.67 -5.16 -3.62
CA LEU A 163 -6.39 -6.38 -2.83
C LEU A 163 -7.08 -7.64 -3.39
N LYS A 164 -8.18 -7.48 -4.12
CA LYS A 164 -8.95 -8.58 -4.73
C LYS A 164 -8.46 -8.97 -6.11
N PHE A 165 -8.08 -8.01 -6.95
CA PHE A 165 -7.95 -8.23 -8.40
C PHE A 165 -6.58 -7.87 -8.96
N ASN A 166 -5.73 -7.15 -8.23
CA ASN A 166 -4.35 -6.92 -8.68
C ASN A 166 -3.55 -8.22 -8.55
N GLN A 167 -3.41 -8.94 -9.68
CA GLN A 167 -2.80 -10.26 -9.70
C GLN A 167 -1.36 -10.24 -9.18
N LYS A 168 -0.59 -9.20 -9.52
CA LYS A 168 0.80 -9.06 -9.06
C LYS A 168 0.88 -8.93 -7.53
N LEU A 169 -0.01 -8.13 -6.92
CA LEU A 169 -0.13 -8.06 -5.47
C LEU A 169 -0.51 -9.43 -4.87
N ARG A 170 -1.45 -10.14 -5.48
CA ARG A 170 -1.90 -11.44 -4.97
C ARG A 170 -0.83 -12.53 -5.09
N ASP A 171 -0.07 -12.54 -6.18
CA ASP A 171 1.04 -13.46 -6.37
C ASP A 171 2.12 -13.22 -5.31
N ASP A 172 2.38 -11.97 -4.97
CA ASP A 172 3.43 -11.59 -4.01
C ASP A 172 3.02 -11.75 -2.54
N PHE A 173 1.82 -11.32 -2.19
CA PHE A 173 1.36 -11.23 -0.79
C PHE A 173 0.31 -12.29 -0.42
N GLY A 174 -0.18 -13.05 -1.39
CA GLY A 174 -1.25 -14.02 -1.23
C GLY A 174 -2.64 -13.37 -1.24
N GLU A 175 -3.65 -14.19 -0.93
CA GLU A 175 -5.03 -13.72 -0.88
C GLU A 175 -5.31 -12.95 0.42
N ILE A 176 -5.21 -11.62 0.37
CA ILE A 176 -5.52 -10.71 1.49
C ILE A 176 -7.04 -10.49 1.63
N LEU A 177 -7.75 -10.41 0.50
CA LEU A 177 -9.20 -10.41 0.38
C LEU A 177 -9.62 -11.39 -0.71
N SER A 178 -10.73 -12.09 -0.49
CA SER A 178 -11.36 -12.91 -1.52
C SER A 178 -11.97 -12.03 -2.61
N THR A 179 -11.81 -12.45 -3.87
CA THR A 179 -12.52 -11.86 -5.03
C THR A 179 -14.04 -11.96 -4.88
N ARG A 180 -14.51 -12.99 -4.17
CA ARG A 180 -15.92 -13.18 -3.83
C ARG A 180 -16.20 -12.50 -2.49
N LYS A 181 -16.93 -11.38 -2.55
CA LYS A 181 -17.33 -10.55 -1.40
C LYS A 181 -17.97 -11.36 -0.26
N ALA A 182 -18.81 -12.34 -0.58
CA ALA A 182 -19.49 -13.19 0.39
C ALA A 182 -18.57 -14.12 1.21
N LEU A 183 -17.31 -14.33 0.76
CA LEU A 183 -16.32 -15.11 1.49
C LEU A 183 -15.44 -14.25 2.41
N ASN A 184 -15.62 -12.93 2.40
CA ASN A 184 -14.95 -12.02 3.32
C ASN A 184 -15.86 -11.80 4.53
N GLU A 185 -15.30 -11.84 5.74
CA GLU A 185 -16.05 -11.62 6.99
C GLU A 185 -16.73 -10.25 7.02
N ARG A 186 -16.04 -9.23 6.53
CA ARG A 186 -16.59 -7.90 6.29
C ARG A 186 -16.01 -7.33 5.01
N ASP A 187 -16.89 -6.89 4.13
CA ASP A 187 -16.54 -6.26 2.87
C ASP A 187 -17.80 -5.57 2.36
N ASN A 188 -17.93 -4.27 2.62
CA ASN A 188 -19.05 -3.45 2.18
C ASN A 188 -18.56 -2.05 1.83
N GLN A 189 -19.48 -1.14 1.49
CA GLN A 189 -19.12 0.21 1.08
C GLN A 189 -18.48 1.04 2.19
N GLU A 190 -18.65 0.67 3.46
CA GLU A 190 -18.15 1.44 4.62
C GLU A 190 -16.86 0.88 5.19
N ALA A 191 -16.62 -0.43 5.05
CA ALA A 191 -15.42 -1.06 5.56
C ALA A 191 -15.18 -2.45 4.97
N PHE A 192 -13.94 -2.91 5.07
CA PHE A 192 -13.58 -4.31 4.86
C PHE A 192 -12.59 -4.80 5.91
N LEU A 193 -12.64 -6.09 6.22
CA LEU A 193 -11.72 -6.79 7.10
C LEU A 193 -10.92 -7.79 6.27
N THR A 194 -9.59 -7.63 6.29
CA THR A 194 -8.68 -8.53 5.59
C THR A 194 -8.56 -9.86 6.32
N LYS A 195 -8.15 -10.92 5.60
CA LYS A 195 -7.89 -12.25 6.21
C LYS A 195 -6.79 -12.23 7.27
N THR A 196 -5.98 -11.17 7.31
CA THR A 196 -4.92 -10.95 8.29
C THR A 196 -5.38 -10.13 9.51
N GLY A 197 -6.68 -9.82 9.59
CA GLY A 197 -7.32 -9.12 10.71
C GLY A 197 -7.17 -7.59 10.69
N ILE A 198 -6.76 -7.01 9.56
CA ILE A 198 -6.62 -5.56 9.39
C ILE A 198 -7.96 -5.00 8.92
N LEU A 199 -8.55 -4.10 9.71
CA LEU A 199 -9.79 -3.40 9.37
C LEU A 199 -9.45 -2.10 8.64
N VAL A 200 -10.16 -1.83 7.56
CA VAL A 200 -10.14 -0.54 6.86
C VAL A 200 -11.55 0.00 6.82
N GLU A 201 -11.74 1.25 7.22
CA GLU A 201 -13.05 1.87 7.32
C GLU A 201 -13.05 3.30 6.76
N ALA A 202 -14.12 3.65 6.06
CA ALA A 202 -14.40 5.00 5.59
C ALA A 202 -15.12 5.81 6.68
N ALA A 203 -14.74 7.08 6.80
CA ALA A 203 -15.43 8.06 7.61
C ALA A 203 -15.45 9.42 6.91
N SER A 204 -16.33 10.30 7.37
CA SER A 204 -16.47 11.65 6.84
C SER A 204 -16.44 12.67 7.96
N MET A 205 -16.19 13.93 7.61
CA MET A 205 -16.31 15.04 8.53
C MET A 205 -17.69 15.08 9.20
N GLY A 206 -17.71 15.44 10.49
CA GLY A 206 -18.94 15.56 11.28
C GLY A 206 -19.53 14.24 11.79
N LYS A 207 -19.04 13.07 11.35
CA LYS A 207 -19.42 11.77 11.95
C LYS A 207 -18.66 11.53 13.26
N GLN A 208 -19.27 10.77 14.17
CA GLN A 208 -18.64 10.40 15.43
C GLN A 208 -17.50 9.40 15.19
N LEU A 209 -16.26 9.83 15.40
CA LEU A 209 -15.07 8.99 15.29
C LEU A 209 -14.70 8.29 16.61
N ARG A 210 -15.17 8.85 17.74
CA ARG A 210 -14.87 8.32 19.08
C ARG A 210 -15.52 6.94 19.27
N GLY A 211 -14.82 6.05 19.96
CA GLY A 211 -15.34 4.72 20.30
C GLY A 211 -15.01 3.63 19.28
N LYS A 212 -14.62 3.98 18.05
CA LYS A 212 -14.23 3.01 17.00
C LYS A 212 -13.13 2.04 17.47
N ARG A 213 -13.33 0.74 17.16
CA ARG A 213 -12.42 -0.37 17.49
C ARG A 213 -12.51 -1.50 16.47
N ASN A 214 -11.39 -2.19 16.30
CA ASN A 214 -11.29 -3.51 15.67
C ASN A 214 -10.81 -4.51 16.74
N GLY A 215 -11.74 -5.17 17.45
CA GLY A 215 -11.41 -5.93 18.65
C GLY A 215 -10.78 -5.04 19.73
N SER A 216 -9.54 -5.36 20.15
CA SER A 216 -8.77 -4.56 21.11
C SER A 216 -8.07 -3.34 20.48
N TYR A 217 -7.98 -3.27 19.15
CA TYR A 217 -7.21 -2.24 18.45
C TYR A 217 -8.03 -0.97 18.21
N ARG A 218 -7.41 0.19 18.48
CA ARG A 218 -7.87 1.51 18.03
C ARG A 218 -7.34 1.79 16.62
N PRO A 219 -7.88 2.78 15.90
CA PRO A 219 -7.26 3.27 14.67
C PRO A 219 -5.78 3.60 14.91
N ASP A 220 -4.88 2.93 14.20
CA ASP A 220 -3.43 3.10 14.28
C ASP A 220 -2.84 3.73 13.01
N LEU A 221 -3.69 3.97 12.02
CA LEU A 221 -3.45 4.89 10.92
C LEU A 221 -4.73 5.66 10.60
N VAL A 222 -4.64 6.99 10.61
CA VAL A 222 -5.74 7.87 10.20
C VAL A 222 -5.26 8.69 9.02
N ILE A 223 -5.90 8.52 7.87
CA ILE A 223 -5.61 9.26 6.66
C ILE A 223 -6.74 10.25 6.44
N CYS A 224 -6.38 11.52 6.30
CA CYS A 224 -7.33 12.59 6.05
C CYS A 224 -7.04 13.20 4.68
N ASP A 225 -8.05 13.23 3.82
CA ASP A 225 -7.89 13.72 2.46
C ASP A 225 -9.01 14.65 2.03
N ASP A 226 -8.61 15.77 1.43
CA ASP A 226 -9.48 16.87 1.03
C ASP A 226 -10.45 17.27 2.18
N LEU A 227 -9.91 17.62 3.35
CA LEU A 227 -10.71 18.05 4.51
C LEU A 227 -11.24 19.48 4.40
N GLU A 228 -10.83 20.24 3.38
CA GLU A 228 -11.19 21.65 3.23
C GLU A 228 -12.04 21.89 1.98
N SER A 229 -13.21 22.51 2.20
CA SER A 229 -13.94 23.19 1.13
C SER A 229 -14.38 24.58 1.59
N ALA A 230 -14.59 25.47 0.62
CA ALA A 230 -15.11 26.82 0.85
C ALA A 230 -16.43 26.79 1.66
N LYS A 231 -17.23 25.73 1.57
CA LYS A 231 -18.49 25.62 2.33
C LYS A 231 -18.28 25.42 3.84
N ASN A 232 -17.14 24.86 4.26
CA ASN A 232 -16.84 24.54 5.67
C ASN A 232 -15.77 25.44 6.30
N THR A 233 -15.19 26.37 5.54
CA THR A 233 -14.11 27.27 6.00
C THR A 233 -14.40 28.75 5.71
N ASN A 234 -15.61 29.09 5.24
CA ASN A 234 -15.97 30.46 4.88
C ASN A 234 -16.18 31.40 6.08
N THR A 235 -16.42 30.89 7.28
CA THR A 235 -16.52 31.72 8.50
C THR A 235 -15.55 31.24 9.57
N PRO A 236 -15.06 32.14 10.45
CA PRO A 236 -14.23 31.77 11.60
C PRO A 236 -14.86 30.68 12.47
N GLU A 237 -16.19 30.74 12.68
CA GLU A 237 -16.93 29.78 13.52
C GLU A 237 -16.96 28.37 12.91
N LEU A 238 -17.02 28.26 11.58
CA LEU A 238 -16.97 26.97 10.89
C LEU A 238 -15.55 26.38 10.93
N ARG A 239 -14.51 27.22 10.85
CA ARG A 239 -13.11 26.79 11.05
C ARG A 239 -12.88 26.29 12.46
N ASP A 240 -13.37 27.02 13.46
CA ASP A 240 -13.29 26.61 14.87
C ASP A 240 -14.03 25.29 15.12
N LYS A 241 -15.22 25.11 14.54
CA LYS A 241 -15.96 23.85 14.65
C LYS A 241 -15.21 22.65 14.04
N ASN A 242 -14.49 22.86 12.92
CA ASN A 242 -13.67 21.81 12.31
C ASN A 242 -12.42 21.51 13.15
N LEU A 243 -11.77 22.54 13.71
CA LEU A 243 -10.64 22.40 14.62
C LEU A 243 -11.00 21.60 15.88
N HIS A 244 -12.19 21.84 16.47
CA HIS A 244 -12.66 21.12 17.66
C HIS A 244 -13.18 19.70 17.36
N TRP A 245 -13.54 19.40 16.10
CA TRP A 245 -13.91 18.06 15.68
C TRP A 245 -12.69 17.15 15.50
N PHE A 246 -11.56 17.72 15.07
CA PHE A 246 -10.31 16.98 14.88
C PHE A 246 -9.69 16.63 16.25
N PRO A 247 -9.35 15.35 16.52
CA PRO A 247 -8.84 14.90 17.82
C PRO A 247 -7.37 15.24 18.08
#